data_AF-A0AAD5GVN6-F1
#
_entry.id   AF-A0AAD5GVN6-F1
#
_cell.length_a   1.000
_cell.length_b   1.000
_cell.length_c   1.000
_cell.angle_alpha   90.00
_cell.angle_beta   90.00
_cell.angle_gamma   90.00
#
_symmetry.space_group_name_H-M   'P 1'
#
loop_
_entity.id
_entity.type
_entity.pdbx_description
1 polymer ?
#
loop_
_entity_poly.entity_id
_entity_poly.type
_entity_poly.pdbx_seq_one_letter_code
_entity_poly.pdbx_strand_id
1 'polypeptide(L)'
;MLSAHVSCLRIATPVDQLPRIDAQLAQSQQVIDKYSVFGNQTQPIDDKELNQFMAHYVVLLSSFKEQLQQHVRVHAMEAVMACWELEQSLQSLTGVAPGEGTGATMSDDDEEQVDSDANMFDGGLDVSDSMGFGLPTESERSLMERVRQELKHELKQGYKEKIVDIREEILRKRRAGKLPGDTTSLLKAWWQSHSKWPYPTEEDKARLVQETGLQLKQINNWFINQRKRNWHSNPSSSTSAKSKRKR
;
A
#
# COMPACT_ATOMS: atom_id res chain seq x y z
N MET A 1 -4.82 -31.77 -17.97
CA MET A 1 -5.46 -30.86 -16.98
C MET A 1 -4.49 -30.39 -15.89
N LEU A 2 -3.93 -31.28 -15.07
CA LEU A 2 -3.01 -30.91 -13.98
C LEU A 2 -1.83 -30.06 -14.45
N SER A 3 -1.17 -30.45 -15.56
CA SER A 3 -0.06 -29.68 -16.15
C SER A 3 -0.45 -28.24 -16.54
N ALA A 4 -1.65 -28.03 -17.12
CA ALA A 4 -2.14 -26.70 -17.47
C ALA A 4 -2.42 -25.85 -16.22
N HIS A 5 -2.96 -26.47 -15.17
CA HIS A 5 -3.25 -25.78 -13.90
C HIS A 5 -1.96 -25.38 -13.18
N VAL A 6 -0.99 -26.30 -13.10
CA VAL A 6 0.36 -26.05 -12.55
C VAL A 6 1.05 -24.93 -13.31
N SER A 7 0.92 -24.91 -14.65
CA SER A 7 1.50 -23.84 -15.47
C SER A 7 0.94 -22.47 -15.11
N CYS A 8 -0.36 -22.36 -14.80
CA CYS A 8 -0.95 -21.11 -14.33
C CYS A 8 -0.42 -20.73 -12.93
N LEU A 9 -0.37 -21.69 -12.01
CA LEU A 9 0.12 -21.47 -10.65
C LEU A 9 1.57 -20.98 -10.63
N ARG A 10 2.44 -21.54 -11.46
CA ARG A 10 3.86 -21.12 -11.56
C ARG A 10 4.03 -19.67 -11.99
N ILE A 11 3.11 -19.12 -12.78
CA ILE A 11 3.16 -17.70 -13.19
C ILE A 11 2.58 -16.80 -12.11
N ALA A 12 1.56 -17.26 -11.38
CA ALA A 12 0.91 -16.49 -10.32
C ALA A 12 1.69 -16.46 -9.00
N THR A 13 2.63 -17.40 -8.83
CA THR A 13 3.30 -17.64 -7.55
C THR A 13 4.68 -16.99 -7.55
N PRO A 14 5.05 -16.25 -6.49
CA PRO A 14 6.40 -15.74 -6.30
C PRO A 14 7.49 -16.84 -6.42
N VAL A 15 8.66 -16.47 -6.95
CA VAL A 15 9.74 -17.42 -7.30
C VAL A 15 10.21 -18.24 -6.09
N ASP A 16 10.22 -17.63 -4.90
CA ASP A 16 10.57 -18.24 -3.61
C ASP A 16 9.64 -19.39 -3.20
N GLN A 17 8.42 -19.44 -3.71
CA GLN A 17 7.42 -20.44 -3.36
C GLN A 17 7.27 -21.55 -4.42
N LEU A 18 7.96 -21.45 -5.57
CA LEU A 18 7.98 -22.49 -6.60
C LEU A 18 8.46 -23.87 -6.09
N PRO A 19 9.48 -23.98 -5.22
CA PRO A 19 9.92 -25.28 -4.69
C PRO A 19 8.82 -26.04 -3.93
N ARG A 20 7.87 -25.31 -3.32
CA ARG A 20 6.73 -25.91 -2.62
C ARG A 20 5.73 -26.53 -3.60
N ILE A 21 5.51 -25.90 -4.75
CA ILE A 21 4.67 -26.45 -5.83
C ILE A 21 5.30 -27.73 -6.38
N ASP A 22 6.62 -27.72 -6.62
CA ASP A 22 7.33 -28.88 -7.14
C ASP A 22 7.35 -30.06 -6.15
N ALA A 23 7.49 -29.78 -4.84
CA ALA A 23 7.38 -30.79 -3.79
C ALA A 23 5.98 -31.44 -3.72
N GLN A 24 4.92 -30.64 -3.93
CA GLN A 24 3.54 -31.16 -3.97
C GLN A 24 3.29 -31.99 -5.24
N LEU A 25 3.87 -31.60 -6.37
CA LEU A 25 3.79 -32.37 -7.62
C LEU A 25 4.50 -33.72 -7.50
N ALA A 26 5.64 -33.79 -6.81
CA ALA A 26 6.33 -35.06 -6.55
C ALA A 26 5.46 -36.05 -5.76
N GLN A 27 4.54 -35.56 -4.92
CA GLN A 27 3.60 -36.40 -4.16
C GLN A 27 2.35 -36.80 -4.97
N SER A 28 2.11 -36.18 -6.13
CA SER A 28 0.91 -36.44 -6.95
C SER A 28 0.84 -37.87 -7.49
N GLN A 29 1.98 -38.52 -7.74
CA GLN A 29 2.03 -39.91 -8.19
C GLN A 29 1.37 -40.87 -7.18
N GLN A 30 1.58 -40.63 -5.88
CA GLN A 30 0.96 -41.43 -4.81
C GLN A 30 -0.56 -41.30 -4.79
N VAL A 31 -1.11 -40.18 -5.26
CA VAL A 31 -2.55 -39.96 -5.38
C VAL A 31 -3.08 -40.78 -6.55
N ILE A 32 -2.42 -40.72 -7.71
CA ILE A 32 -2.78 -41.51 -8.90
C ILE A 32 -2.76 -43.01 -8.59
N ASP A 33 -1.74 -43.49 -7.89
CA ASP A 33 -1.62 -44.90 -7.51
C ASP A 33 -2.76 -45.34 -6.58
N LYS A 34 -3.15 -44.49 -5.61
CA LYS A 34 -4.28 -44.76 -4.71
C LYS A 34 -5.61 -44.90 -5.45
N TYR A 35 -5.87 -44.06 -6.45
CA TYR A 35 -7.11 -44.10 -7.22
C TYR A 35 -7.10 -45.19 -8.31
N SER A 36 -5.93 -45.60 -8.81
CA SER A 36 -5.80 -46.68 -9.80
C SER A 36 -6.21 -48.04 -9.23
N VAL A 37 -6.02 -48.26 -7.92
CA VAL A 37 -6.45 -49.49 -7.22
C VAL A 37 -7.99 -49.59 -7.15
N PHE A 38 -8.71 -48.47 -7.12
CA PHE A 38 -10.19 -48.45 -7.08
C PHE A 38 -10.84 -48.50 -8.47
N GLY A 39 -10.11 -48.16 -9.54
CA GLY A 39 -10.64 -48.03 -10.90
C GLY A 39 -11.02 -49.35 -11.58
N ASN A 40 -10.62 -50.51 -11.05
CA ASN A 40 -10.91 -51.81 -11.66
C ASN A 40 -12.34 -52.34 -11.41
N GLN A 41 -13.18 -51.66 -10.62
CA GLN A 41 -14.53 -52.14 -10.27
C GLN A 41 -15.70 -51.30 -10.83
N THR A 42 -15.44 -50.19 -11.52
CA THR A 42 -16.50 -49.30 -12.01
C THR A 42 -16.75 -49.47 -13.51
N GLN A 43 -18.03 -49.66 -13.85
CA GLN A 43 -18.59 -49.75 -15.20
C GLN A 43 -18.13 -48.58 -16.10
N PRO A 44 -18.08 -48.77 -17.44
CA PRO A 44 -17.71 -47.71 -18.36
C PRO A 44 -18.80 -46.63 -18.34
N ILE A 45 -18.52 -45.52 -17.65
CA ILE A 45 -19.33 -44.31 -17.73
C ILE A 45 -19.12 -43.74 -19.13
N ASP A 46 -20.18 -43.23 -19.78
CA ASP A 46 -20.07 -42.54 -21.08
C ASP A 46 -19.26 -41.25 -20.91
N ASP A 47 -17.93 -41.38 -21.00
CA ASP A 47 -16.95 -40.35 -20.68
C ASP A 47 -16.94 -39.16 -21.66
N LYS A 48 -17.84 -39.11 -22.64
CA LYS A 48 -17.85 -38.06 -23.68
C LYS A 48 -18.08 -36.67 -23.10
N GLU A 49 -19.04 -36.52 -22.18
CA GLU A 49 -19.34 -35.22 -21.55
C GLU A 49 -18.19 -34.76 -20.65
N LEU A 50 -17.60 -35.69 -19.88
CA LEU A 50 -16.44 -35.44 -19.04
C LEU A 50 -15.22 -35.07 -19.89
N ASN A 51 -14.94 -35.82 -20.96
CA ASN A 51 -13.84 -35.52 -21.88
C ASN A 51 -14.02 -34.15 -22.56
N GLN A 52 -15.25 -33.80 -22.96
CA GLN A 52 -15.56 -32.49 -23.52
C GLN A 52 -15.31 -31.36 -22.50
N PHE A 53 -15.77 -31.54 -21.26
CA PHE A 53 -15.51 -30.61 -20.17
C PHE A 53 -14.00 -30.45 -19.90
N MET A 54 -13.27 -31.57 -19.82
CA MET A 54 -11.82 -31.58 -19.59
C MET A 54 -11.06 -30.87 -20.72
N ALA A 55 -11.50 -31.05 -21.97
CA ALA A 55 -10.94 -30.34 -23.13
C ALA A 55 -11.19 -28.83 -23.04
N HIS A 56 -12.44 -28.40 -22.79
CA HIS A 56 -12.78 -26.99 -22.62
C HIS A 56 -12.01 -26.34 -21.45
N TYR A 57 -11.89 -27.05 -20.34
CA TYR A 57 -11.20 -26.55 -19.17
C TYR A 57 -9.69 -26.39 -19.40
N VAL A 58 -9.05 -27.30 -20.16
CA VAL A 58 -7.64 -27.15 -20.56
C VAL A 58 -7.45 -25.93 -21.45
N VAL A 59 -8.34 -25.69 -22.42
CA VAL A 59 -8.29 -24.48 -23.27
C VAL A 59 -8.43 -23.21 -22.44
N LEU A 60 -9.37 -23.20 -21.48
CA LEU A 60 -9.56 -22.08 -20.57
C LEU A 60 -8.33 -21.79 -19.71
N LEU A 61 -7.69 -22.84 -19.17
CA LEU A 61 -6.45 -22.67 -18.40
C LEU A 61 -5.30 -22.15 -19.27
N SER A 62 -5.20 -22.60 -20.52
CA SER A 62 -4.19 -22.11 -21.45
C SER A 62 -4.38 -20.62 -21.77
N SER A 63 -5.61 -20.17 -22.01
CA SER A 63 -5.89 -18.74 -22.25
C SER A 63 -5.65 -17.89 -21.00
N PHE A 64 -6.02 -18.40 -19.82
CA PHE A 64 -5.74 -17.73 -18.55
C PHE A 64 -4.24 -17.61 -18.28
N LYS A 65 -3.46 -18.65 -18.59
CA LYS A 65 -1.99 -18.65 -18.50
C LYS A 65 -1.39 -17.53 -19.34
N GLU A 66 -1.83 -17.38 -20.60
CA GLU A 66 -1.34 -16.34 -21.50
C GLU A 66 -1.64 -14.93 -20.98
N GLN A 67 -2.86 -14.70 -20.49
CA GLN A 67 -3.25 -13.43 -19.89
C GLN A 67 -2.39 -13.08 -18.67
N LEU A 68 -2.19 -14.06 -17.80
CA LEU A 68 -1.38 -13.88 -16.59
C LEU A 68 0.08 -13.61 -16.94
N GLN A 69 0.63 -14.33 -17.93
CA GLN A 69 1.99 -14.12 -18.43
C GLN A 69 2.16 -12.71 -19.01
N GLN A 70 1.18 -12.24 -19.78
CA GLN A 70 1.20 -10.91 -20.35
C GLN A 70 1.14 -9.82 -19.28
N HIS A 71 0.31 -9.99 -18.25
CA HIS A 71 0.22 -9.05 -17.13
C HIS A 71 1.57 -8.93 -16.39
N VAL A 72 2.23 -10.07 -16.10
CA VAL A 72 3.56 -10.07 -15.49
C VAL A 72 4.59 -9.43 -16.44
N ARG A 73 4.58 -9.77 -17.72
CA ARG A 73 5.58 -9.27 -18.67
C ARG A 73 5.46 -7.76 -18.93
N VAL A 74 4.25 -7.23 -19.06
CA VAL A 74 4.02 -5.84 -19.43
C VAL A 74 3.95 -4.96 -18.20
N HIS A 75 2.99 -5.20 -17.30
CA HIS A 75 2.75 -4.27 -16.18
C HIS A 75 3.84 -4.31 -15.11
N ALA A 76 4.44 -5.48 -14.85
CA ALA A 76 5.57 -5.53 -13.92
C ALA A 76 6.80 -4.87 -14.53
N MET A 77 7.03 -5.02 -15.85
CA MET A 77 8.13 -4.33 -16.54
C MET A 77 7.91 -2.81 -16.57
N GLU A 78 6.71 -2.35 -16.89
CA GLU A 78 6.35 -0.92 -16.83
C GLU A 78 6.56 -0.34 -15.44
N ALA A 79 6.17 -1.07 -14.39
CA ALA A 79 6.41 -0.66 -13.01
C ALA A 79 7.90 -0.60 -12.67
N VAL A 80 8.68 -1.60 -13.06
CA VAL A 80 10.14 -1.63 -12.84
C VAL A 80 10.82 -0.49 -13.59
N MET A 81 10.44 -0.25 -14.84
CA MET A 81 10.93 0.87 -15.64
C MET A 81 10.57 2.22 -14.99
N ALA A 82 9.34 2.41 -14.54
CA ALA A 82 8.93 3.63 -13.86
C ALA A 82 9.69 3.84 -12.53
N CYS A 83 9.92 2.78 -11.76
CA CYS A 83 10.77 2.84 -10.57
C CYS A 83 12.20 3.26 -10.93
N TRP A 84 12.77 2.67 -11.98
CA TRP A 84 14.10 3.03 -12.46
C TRP A 84 14.17 4.49 -12.95
N GLU A 85 13.15 4.98 -13.66
CA GLU A 85 13.07 6.39 -14.10
C GLU A 85 12.99 7.36 -12.92
N LEU A 86 12.24 7.01 -11.87
CA LEU A 86 12.17 7.78 -10.63
C LEU A 86 13.53 7.80 -9.92
N GLU A 87 14.21 6.67 -9.83
CA GLU A 87 15.55 6.57 -9.26
C GLU A 87 16.56 7.42 -10.03
N GLN A 88 16.53 7.38 -11.36
CA GLN A 88 17.40 8.21 -12.20
C GLN A 88 17.10 9.71 -12.06
N SER A 89 15.82 10.07 -11.94
CA SER A 89 15.42 11.46 -11.69
C SER A 89 15.92 11.95 -10.34
N LEU A 90 15.84 11.09 -9.30
CA LEU A 90 16.37 11.38 -7.98
C LEU A 90 17.90 11.50 -8.00
N GLN A 91 18.57 10.62 -8.75
CA GLN A 91 20.02 10.67 -8.97
C GLN A 91 20.45 11.99 -9.59
N SER A 92 19.75 12.42 -10.64
CA SER A 92 20.05 13.68 -11.32
C SER A 92 19.86 14.89 -10.41
N LEU A 93 18.91 14.84 -9.47
CA LEU A 93 18.60 15.96 -8.58
C LEU A 93 19.54 16.02 -7.37
N THR A 94 19.94 14.87 -6.84
CA THR A 94 20.70 14.76 -5.58
C THR A 94 22.20 14.51 -5.80
N GLY A 95 22.59 13.97 -6.96
CA GLY A 95 23.98 13.60 -7.27
C GLY A 95 24.48 12.34 -6.54
N VAL A 96 23.65 11.69 -5.72
CA VAL A 96 24.06 10.57 -4.84
C VAL A 96 23.59 9.23 -5.38
N ALA A 97 24.53 8.42 -5.90
CA ALA A 97 24.29 7.09 -6.46
C ALA A 97 23.46 6.20 -5.51
N PRO A 98 22.51 5.36 -5.98
CA PRO A 98 21.67 4.54 -5.10
C PRO A 98 22.41 3.39 -4.39
N GLY A 99 23.72 3.24 -4.61
CA GLY A 99 24.56 2.26 -3.92
C GLY A 99 25.49 2.98 -2.95
N GLU A 100 25.44 2.61 -1.67
CA GLU A 100 26.31 3.07 -0.57
C GLU A 100 25.86 4.35 0.16
N GLY A 101 24.63 4.35 0.67
CA GLY A 101 24.20 5.24 1.75
C GLY A 101 24.13 4.50 3.07
N THR A 102 25.23 4.47 3.82
CA THR A 102 25.22 4.13 5.25
C THR A 102 24.16 4.96 5.97
N GLY A 103 23.26 4.28 6.67
CA GLY A 103 22.16 4.88 7.42
C GLY A 103 22.63 5.70 8.61
N ALA A 104 23.12 6.91 8.33
CA ALA A 104 23.41 7.92 9.32
C ALA A 104 22.83 9.26 8.84
N THR A 105 21.54 9.48 9.09
CA THR A 105 21.02 10.83 9.17
C THR A 105 20.72 11.15 10.62
N MET A 106 21.36 12.23 11.08
CA MET A 106 21.17 12.97 12.33
C MET A 106 21.88 12.39 13.57
N SER A 107 23.17 12.71 13.65
CA SER A 107 23.86 12.95 14.92
C SER A 107 23.11 14.01 15.69
N ASP A 108 22.72 13.66 16.91
CA ASP A 108 22.17 14.51 17.95
C ASP A 108 23.37 15.22 18.61
N ASP A 109 23.71 16.41 18.12
CA ASP A 109 24.60 17.33 18.85
C ASP A 109 23.71 18.41 19.48
N ASP A 110 23.31 18.13 20.71
CA ASP A 110 22.92 19.14 21.68
C ASP A 110 24.19 19.93 22.06
N GLU A 111 24.46 21.03 21.35
CA GLU A 111 25.36 22.04 21.91
C GLU A 111 24.59 22.93 22.89
N GLU A 112 24.61 22.51 24.16
CA GLU A 112 24.43 23.42 25.28
C GLU A 112 25.53 24.49 25.24
N GLN A 113 25.13 25.71 24.89
CA GLN A 113 25.91 26.92 25.07
C GLN A 113 26.09 27.18 26.58
N VAL A 114 27.11 26.54 27.18
CA VAL A 114 27.63 26.94 28.49
C VAL A 114 28.56 28.13 28.29
N ASP A 115 28.00 29.28 28.62
CA ASP A 115 28.68 30.54 28.91
C ASP A 115 29.85 30.31 29.88
N SER A 116 31.06 30.72 29.49
CA SER A 116 32.21 30.77 30.40
C SER A 116 33.22 31.80 29.90
N ASP A 117 33.13 32.99 30.52
CA ASP A 117 34.18 33.99 30.61
C ASP A 117 35.55 33.34 30.91
N ALA A 118 36.51 33.53 30.01
CA ALA A 118 37.93 33.35 30.31
C ALA A 118 38.78 34.25 29.42
N ASN A 119 38.90 35.50 29.86
CA ASN A 119 40.02 36.37 29.52
C ASN A 119 41.31 35.72 30.07
N MET A 120 42.35 35.51 29.26
CA MET A 120 43.80 35.43 29.58
C MET A 120 44.57 34.59 28.55
N PHE A 121 45.25 35.22 27.56
CA PHE A 121 46.61 34.82 27.19
C PHE A 121 47.30 35.95 26.40
N ASP A 122 48.23 36.60 27.09
CA ASP A 122 49.31 37.44 26.58
C ASP A 122 50.36 36.56 25.90
N GLY A 123 50.92 37.02 24.79
CA GLY A 123 51.95 36.29 24.05
C GLY A 123 52.22 36.90 22.68
N GLY A 124 52.96 38.00 22.65
CA GLY A 124 53.39 38.64 21.42
C GLY A 124 54.19 37.71 20.50
N LEU A 125 53.90 37.77 19.20
CA LEU A 125 54.85 37.43 18.16
C LEU A 125 54.60 38.31 16.92
N ASP A 126 55.65 39.05 16.57
CA ASP A 126 55.81 39.89 15.40
C ASP A 126 55.83 39.04 14.11
N VAL A 127 54.82 39.19 13.25
CA VAL A 127 54.86 38.73 11.85
C VAL A 127 54.11 39.73 10.96
N SER A 128 54.91 40.55 10.29
CA SER A 128 54.82 40.92 8.87
C SER A 128 53.52 41.52 8.32
N ASP A 129 53.66 42.76 7.87
CA ASP A 129 52.83 43.43 6.85
C ASP A 129 52.35 42.47 5.74
N SER A 130 51.03 42.31 5.61
CA SER A 130 50.36 41.98 4.35
C SER A 130 48.88 42.38 4.46
N MET A 131 48.57 43.60 4.00
CA MET A 131 47.20 44.05 3.69
C MET A 131 46.50 42.94 2.87
N GLY A 132 45.32 42.42 3.19
CA GLY A 132 44.13 43.12 3.65
C GLY A 132 42.99 42.85 2.66
N PHE A 133 42.55 41.58 2.54
CA PHE A 133 41.28 41.22 1.90
C PHE A 133 40.92 39.77 2.23
N GLY A 134 39.72 39.52 2.79
CA GLY A 134 39.15 38.17 2.75
C GLY A 134 38.31 37.69 3.94
N LEU A 135 38.17 38.46 5.03
CA LEU A 135 37.26 38.08 6.11
C LEU A 135 36.07 39.03 6.14
N PRO A 136 34.82 38.51 5.96
CA PRO A 136 33.63 39.33 6.12
C PRO A 136 33.66 39.98 7.50
N THR A 137 33.41 41.28 7.51
CA THR A 137 33.28 42.08 8.71
C THR A 137 32.20 41.49 9.62
N GLU A 138 32.30 41.73 10.92
CA GLU A 138 31.36 41.20 11.91
C GLU A 138 29.90 41.59 11.61
N SER A 139 29.70 42.76 11.00
CA SER A 139 28.41 43.23 10.48
C SER A 139 27.90 42.43 9.28
N GLU A 140 28.77 42.05 8.34
CA GLU A 140 28.42 41.20 7.20
C GLU A 140 28.06 39.78 7.65
N ARG A 141 28.75 39.24 8.65
CA ARG A 141 28.41 37.93 9.26
C ARG A 141 27.05 37.96 9.94
N SER A 142 26.76 39.02 10.70
CA SER A 142 25.45 39.22 11.34
C SER A 142 24.32 39.35 10.33
N LEU A 143 24.56 40.00 9.19
CA LEU A 143 23.60 40.11 8.09
C LEU A 143 23.32 38.75 7.45
N MET A 144 24.36 37.98 7.12
CA MET A 144 24.19 36.64 6.54
C MET A 144 23.43 35.70 7.49
N GLU A 145 23.68 35.77 8.79
CA GLU A 145 22.98 34.94 9.78
C GLU A 145 21.50 35.31 9.88
N ARG A 146 21.15 36.62 9.86
CA ARG A 146 19.75 37.05 9.81
C ARG A 146 19.04 36.56 8.56
N VAL A 147 19.67 36.71 7.38
CA VAL A 147 19.11 36.24 6.10
C VAL A 147 18.92 34.71 6.11
N ARG A 148 19.88 33.97 6.66
CA ARG A 148 19.77 32.50 6.81
C ARG A 148 18.61 32.10 7.72
N GLN A 149 18.40 32.80 8.82
CA GLN A 149 17.29 32.55 9.74
C GLN A 149 15.93 32.88 9.10
N GLU A 150 15.86 33.97 8.33
CA GLU A 150 14.66 34.39 7.62
C GLU A 150 14.27 33.38 6.52
N LEU A 151 15.22 32.96 5.66
CA LEU A 151 14.99 31.90 4.68
C LEU A 151 14.57 30.59 5.34
N LYS A 152 15.20 30.20 6.45
CA LYS A 152 14.83 29.00 7.21
C LYS A 152 13.41 29.10 7.74
N HIS A 153 12.99 30.28 8.21
CA HIS A 153 11.63 30.52 8.68
C HIS A 153 10.63 30.44 7.54
N GLU A 154 10.86 31.16 6.43
CA GLU A 154 10.01 31.15 5.25
C GLU A 154 9.83 29.74 4.69
N LEU A 155 10.93 29.00 4.56
CA LEU A 155 10.89 27.63 4.04
C LEU A 155 10.08 26.71 4.96
N LYS A 156 10.28 26.80 6.28
CA LYS A 156 9.50 26.02 7.26
C LYS A 156 8.02 26.37 7.21
N GLN A 157 7.66 27.65 7.07
CA GLN A 157 6.26 28.08 6.98
C GLN A 157 5.63 27.61 5.67
N GLY A 158 6.31 27.81 4.54
CA GLY A 158 5.82 27.38 3.23
C GLY A 158 5.59 25.86 3.16
N TYR A 159 6.49 25.05 3.74
CA TYR A 159 6.26 23.60 3.83
C TYR A 159 5.12 23.24 4.80
N LYS A 160 4.99 23.94 5.92
CA LYS A 160 3.91 23.69 6.89
C LYS A 160 2.54 23.93 6.26
N GLU A 161 2.37 25.02 5.53
CA GLU A 161 1.13 25.31 4.79
C GLU A 161 0.83 24.23 3.75
N LYS A 162 1.83 23.87 2.94
CA LYS A 162 1.68 22.81 1.92
C LYS A 162 1.32 21.45 2.51
N ILE A 163 1.85 21.11 3.70
CA ILE A 163 1.49 19.90 4.43
C ILE A 163 0.03 19.95 4.90
N VAL A 164 -0.46 21.10 5.36
CA VAL A 164 -1.86 21.27 5.75
C VAL A 164 -2.77 21.07 4.54
N ASP A 165 -2.47 21.70 3.41
CA ASP A 165 -3.25 21.56 2.17
C ASP A 165 -3.31 20.11 1.69
N ILE A 166 -2.16 19.41 1.67
CA ILE A 166 -2.09 17.99 1.31
C ILE A 166 -2.93 17.16 2.28
N ARG A 167 -2.84 17.43 3.58
CA ARG A 167 -3.61 16.71 4.60
C ARG A 167 -5.11 16.93 4.42
N GLU A 168 -5.54 18.16 4.15
CA GLU A 168 -6.94 18.49 3.87
C GLU A 168 -7.43 17.82 2.59
N GLU A 169 -6.62 17.79 1.53
CA GLU A 169 -6.95 17.12 0.28
C GLU A 169 -7.11 15.61 0.47
N ILE A 170 -6.21 14.98 1.24
CA ILE A 170 -6.34 13.56 1.62
C ILE A 170 -7.63 13.33 2.43
N LEU A 171 -7.94 14.20 3.39
CA LEU A 171 -9.15 14.12 4.20
C LEU A 171 -10.42 14.31 3.37
N ARG A 172 -10.38 15.17 2.35
CA ARG A 172 -11.47 15.42 1.41
C ARG A 172 -11.69 14.20 0.50
N LYS A 173 -10.63 13.67 -0.11
CA LYS A 173 -10.68 12.42 -0.89
C LYS A 173 -11.20 11.23 -0.07
N ARG A 174 -10.80 11.15 1.21
CA ARG A 174 -11.31 10.11 2.14
C ARG A 174 -12.79 10.28 2.50
N ARG A 175 -13.30 11.52 2.52
CA ARG A 175 -14.72 11.82 2.81
C ARG A 175 -15.62 11.74 1.57
N ALA A 176 -15.09 11.96 0.37
CA ALA A 176 -15.83 11.98 -0.90
C ALA A 176 -16.56 10.67 -1.26
N GLY A 177 -16.28 9.57 -0.55
CA GLY A 177 -16.98 8.29 -0.71
C GLY A 177 -18.02 7.95 0.37
N LYS A 178 -18.26 8.82 1.35
CA LYS A 178 -19.26 8.58 2.41
C LYS A 178 -20.59 9.20 2.02
N LEU A 179 -21.67 8.43 2.17
CA LEU A 179 -23.03 8.95 2.05
C LEU A 179 -23.27 10.02 3.14
N PRO A 180 -24.10 11.04 2.88
CA PRO A 180 -24.54 11.99 3.91
C PRO A 180 -24.99 11.27 5.19
N GLY A 181 -24.69 11.85 6.35
CA GLY A 181 -25.01 11.26 7.65
C GLY A 181 -26.50 10.94 7.80
N ASP A 182 -27.35 11.87 7.33
CA ASP A 182 -28.80 11.80 7.43
C ASP A 182 -29.38 10.68 6.56
N THR A 183 -28.88 10.50 5.33
CA THR A 183 -29.33 9.42 4.43
C THR A 183 -28.90 8.04 4.95
N THR A 184 -27.75 7.97 5.62
CA THR A 184 -27.24 6.73 6.21
C THR A 184 -28.11 6.26 7.38
N SER A 185 -28.74 7.17 8.13
CA SER A 185 -29.62 6.81 9.24
C SER A 185 -30.86 6.04 8.77
N LEU A 186 -31.44 6.44 7.65
CA LEU A 186 -32.60 5.76 7.06
C LEU A 186 -32.25 4.34 6.57
N LEU A 187 -31.10 4.20 5.91
CA LEU A 187 -30.59 2.89 5.47
C LEU A 187 -30.30 1.96 6.65
N LYS A 188 -29.78 2.52 7.76
CA LYS A 188 -29.57 1.77 9.01
C LYS A 188 -30.88 1.35 9.66
N ALA A 189 -31.91 2.21 9.66
CA ALA A 189 -33.22 1.86 10.21
C ALA A 189 -33.84 0.67 9.46
N TRP A 190 -33.82 0.70 8.12
CA TRP A 190 -34.26 -0.43 7.31
C TRP A 190 -33.42 -1.69 7.57
N TRP A 191 -32.10 -1.55 7.68
CA TRP A 191 -31.20 -2.66 7.98
C TRP A 191 -31.52 -3.34 9.31
N GLN A 192 -31.82 -2.55 10.35
CA GLN A 192 -32.16 -3.06 11.67
C GLN A 192 -33.49 -3.83 11.66
N SER A 193 -34.50 -3.33 10.95
CA SER A 193 -35.78 -4.04 10.81
C SER A 193 -35.67 -5.33 9.98
N HIS A 194 -34.69 -5.41 9.08
CA HIS A 194 -34.44 -6.57 8.21
C HIS A 194 -33.16 -7.32 8.54
N SER A 195 -32.74 -7.30 9.82
CA SER A 195 -31.47 -7.88 10.26
C SER A 195 -31.41 -9.41 10.20
N LYS A 196 -32.52 -10.10 9.88
CA LYS A 196 -32.59 -11.56 9.67
C LYS A 196 -32.53 -11.98 8.21
N TRP A 197 -32.98 -11.12 7.28
CA TRP A 197 -32.71 -11.22 5.83
C TRP A 197 -32.58 -9.83 5.18
N PRO A 198 -31.39 -9.27 4.92
CA PRO A 198 -31.19 -7.86 4.62
C PRO A 198 -31.06 -7.68 3.09
N TYR A 199 -31.97 -8.33 2.37
CA TYR A 199 -32.04 -8.29 0.92
C TYR A 199 -33.25 -7.44 0.56
N PRO A 200 -33.08 -6.11 0.39
CA PRO A 200 -34.20 -5.24 0.03
C PRO A 200 -34.77 -5.66 -1.33
N THR A 201 -36.09 -5.70 -1.40
CA THR A 201 -36.82 -5.92 -2.65
C THR A 201 -36.65 -4.73 -3.59
N GLU A 202 -37.07 -4.86 -4.85
CA GLU A 202 -37.02 -3.72 -5.79
C GLU A 202 -37.90 -2.55 -5.31
N GLU A 203 -39.02 -2.84 -4.63
CA GLU A 203 -39.89 -1.83 -4.04
C GLU A 203 -39.26 -1.14 -2.82
N ASP A 204 -38.56 -1.89 -1.97
CA ASP A 204 -37.78 -1.32 -0.86
C ASP A 204 -36.67 -0.40 -1.37
N LYS A 205 -35.97 -0.83 -2.42
CA LYS A 205 -34.93 -0.01 -3.04
C LYS A 205 -35.51 1.27 -3.63
N ALA A 206 -36.66 1.20 -4.30
CA ALA A 206 -37.33 2.37 -4.86
C ALA A 206 -37.73 3.38 -3.77
N ARG A 207 -38.32 2.91 -2.67
CA ARG A 207 -38.64 3.75 -1.51
C ARG A 207 -37.40 4.39 -0.88
N LEU A 208 -36.34 3.62 -0.69
CA LEU A 208 -35.08 4.14 -0.15
C LEU A 208 -34.44 5.18 -1.08
N VAL A 209 -34.50 5.00 -2.39
CA VAL A 209 -34.06 6.02 -3.37
C VAL A 209 -34.88 7.30 -3.21
N GLN A 210 -36.21 7.18 -3.12
CA GLN A 210 -37.10 8.33 -2.99
C GLN A 210 -36.88 9.10 -1.67
N GLU A 211 -36.73 8.39 -0.56
CA GLU A 211 -36.59 9.01 0.76
C GLU A 211 -35.17 9.53 1.04
N THR A 212 -34.13 8.88 0.50
CA THR A 212 -32.73 9.33 0.69
C THR A 212 -32.22 10.27 -0.41
N GLY A 213 -32.90 10.33 -1.57
CA GLY A 213 -32.40 11.02 -2.77
C GLY A 213 -31.13 10.40 -3.36
N LEU A 214 -30.71 9.22 -2.90
CA LEU A 214 -29.52 8.54 -3.40
C LEU A 214 -29.83 7.74 -4.67
N GLN A 215 -28.84 7.59 -5.54
CA GLN A 215 -28.98 6.73 -6.70
C GLN A 215 -29.11 5.26 -6.29
N LEU A 216 -29.91 4.50 -7.03
CA LEU A 216 -30.11 3.05 -6.80
C LEU A 216 -28.79 2.27 -6.69
N LYS A 217 -27.78 2.63 -7.48
CA LYS A 217 -26.43 2.05 -7.40
C LYS A 217 -25.76 2.28 -6.04
N GLN A 218 -25.92 3.47 -5.47
CA GLN A 218 -25.37 3.81 -4.15
C GLN A 218 -26.07 3.01 -3.04
N ILE A 219 -27.39 2.86 -3.12
CA ILE A 219 -28.19 2.02 -2.23
C ILE A 219 -27.72 0.56 -2.30
N ASN A 220 -27.62 -0.02 -3.50
CA ASN A 220 -27.15 -1.39 -3.71
C ASN A 220 -25.74 -1.61 -3.12
N ASN A 221 -24.81 -0.71 -3.43
CA ASN A 221 -23.44 -0.78 -2.92
C ASN A 221 -23.38 -0.68 -1.40
N TRP A 222 -24.24 0.16 -0.81
CA TRP A 222 -24.33 0.29 0.64
C TRP A 222 -24.77 -1.03 1.28
N PHE A 223 -25.85 -1.66 0.80
CA PHE A 223 -26.34 -2.92 1.35
C PHE A 223 -25.36 -4.09 1.15
N ILE A 224 -24.68 -4.15 0.00
CA ILE A 224 -23.61 -5.14 -0.23
C ILE A 224 -22.49 -4.97 0.81
N ASN A 225 -22.00 -3.75 0.99
CA ASN A 225 -20.94 -3.47 1.94
C ASN A 225 -21.40 -3.67 3.40
N GLN A 226 -22.64 -3.32 3.71
CA GLN A 226 -23.22 -3.46 5.04
C GLN A 226 -23.37 -4.94 5.42
N ARG A 227 -23.81 -5.80 4.49
CA ARG A 227 -23.80 -7.27 4.64
C ARG A 227 -22.42 -7.81 4.90
N LYS A 228 -21.43 -7.44 4.08
CA LYS A 228 -20.04 -7.91 4.24
C LYS A 228 -19.47 -7.57 5.62
N ARG A 229 -19.86 -6.43 6.20
CA ARG A 229 -19.36 -5.96 7.51
C ARG A 229 -20.12 -6.53 8.70
N ASN A 230 -21.44 -6.72 8.62
CA ASN A 230 -22.29 -6.92 9.80
C ASN A 230 -23.17 -8.17 9.76
N TRP A 231 -23.30 -8.88 8.64
CA TRP A 231 -24.26 -9.98 8.52
C TRP A 231 -23.84 -11.27 9.24
N HIS A 232 -22.54 -11.52 9.31
CA HIS A 232 -21.97 -12.73 9.92
C HIS A 232 -21.11 -12.42 11.14
N SER A 233 -20.97 -11.13 11.50
CA SER A 233 -20.23 -10.73 12.68
C SER A 233 -21.14 -10.86 13.90
N ASN A 234 -21.26 -12.08 14.40
CA ASN A 234 -21.81 -12.34 15.72
C ASN A 234 -21.10 -11.45 16.77
N PRO A 235 -21.81 -10.66 17.61
CA PRO A 235 -21.19 -9.82 18.63
C PRO A 235 -20.66 -10.60 19.85
N SER A 236 -20.64 -11.94 19.83
CA SER A 236 -20.14 -12.77 20.93
C SER A 236 -18.68 -13.26 20.77
N SER A 237 -17.78 -12.43 20.26
CA SER A 237 -16.32 -12.60 20.46
C SER A 237 -15.71 -11.32 21.02
N SER A 238 -15.94 -11.14 22.32
CA SER A 238 -15.31 -10.16 23.17
C SER A 238 -13.77 -10.22 23.07
N THR A 239 -13.18 -9.05 22.85
CA THR A 239 -11.93 -8.56 23.48
C THR A 239 -10.67 -9.41 23.38
N SER A 240 -9.73 -8.98 22.53
CA SER A 240 -8.33 -8.90 22.93
C SER A 240 -7.63 -7.74 22.23
N ALA A 241 -7.78 -6.54 22.80
CA ALA A 241 -6.86 -5.45 22.56
C ALA A 241 -5.49 -5.84 23.13
N LYS A 242 -4.53 -6.21 22.26
CA LYS A 242 -3.13 -6.34 22.68
C LYS A 242 -2.47 -4.97 22.65
N SER A 243 -2.61 -4.23 23.75
CA SER A 243 -1.53 -3.35 24.19
C SER A 243 -0.37 -4.23 24.63
N LYS A 244 0.76 -4.22 23.91
CA LYS A 244 2.02 -4.70 24.47
C LYS A 244 2.96 -3.51 24.64
N ARG A 245 3.15 -3.24 25.93
CA ARG A 245 3.88 -2.16 26.56
C ARG A 245 5.39 -2.38 26.42
N LYS A 246 6.06 -1.28 26.15
CA LYS A 246 7.49 -0.97 26.31
C LYS A 246 8.06 -1.63 27.58
N ARG A 247 9.21 -2.29 27.42
CA ARG A 247 10.24 -2.42 28.46
C ARG A 247 11.58 -2.49 27.76
#